data_AF-A0A379T5R7-F1
#
_entry.id   AF-A0A379T5R7-F1
#
_cell.length_a   1.000
_cell.length_b   1.000
_cell.length_c   1.000
_cell.angle_alpha   90.00
_cell.angle_beta   90.00
_cell.angle_gamma   90.00
#
_symmetry.space_group_name_H-M   'P 1'
#
loop_
_entity.id
_entity.type
_entity.pdbx_description
1 polymer ?
#
loop_
_entity_poly.entity_id
_entity_poly.type
_entity_poly.pdbx_seq_one_letter_code
_entity_poly.pdbx_strand_id
1 'polypeptide(L)'
;MTIQKRLLEAVEQKLLRPIDAQFALTVAGNDDPAVTLAAALLSHDAGEGHVCLPLSRLTLTEEAHPLLVAWISETATPIGLEKTVTGVCGG
;
A
#
# COMPACT_ATOMS: atom_id res chain seq x y z
N MET A 1 -4.15 -7.11 13.73
CA MET A 1 -3.03 -6.14 13.76
C MET A 1 -3.48 -4.86 13.07
N THR A 2 -3.04 -3.69 13.52
CA THR A 2 -3.36 -2.41 12.86
C THR A 2 -2.46 -2.17 11.65
N ILE A 3 -2.94 -1.40 10.68
CA ILE A 3 -2.16 -0.93 9.52
C ILE A 3 -0.88 -0.22 9.96
N GLN A 4 -0.95 0.63 10.98
CA GLN A 4 0.21 1.33 11.54
C GLN A 4 1.32 0.39 11.97
N LYS A 5 1.00 -0.65 12.76
CA LYS A 5 2.01 -1.59 13.23
C LYS A 5 2.72 -2.28 12.06
N ARG A 6 1.96 -2.64 11.03
CA ARG A 6 2.48 -3.28 9.82
C ARG A 6 3.40 -2.35 9.01
N LEU A 7 3.06 -1.07 8.89
CA LEU A 7 3.94 -0.10 8.23
C LEU A 7 5.25 0.09 9.00
N LEU A 8 5.20 0.10 10.34
CA LEU A 8 6.41 0.18 11.17
C LEU A 8 7.28 -1.08 11.03
N GLU A 9 6.68 -2.27 11.01
CA GLU A 9 7.40 -3.53 10.72
C GLU A 9 8.07 -3.49 9.34
N ALA A 10 7.39 -2.99 8.30
CA ALA A 10 7.97 -2.83 6.97
C ALA A 10 9.15 -1.85 6.95
N VAL A 11 9.13 -0.82 7.80
CA VAL A 11 10.28 0.08 7.99
C VAL A 11 11.45 -0.63 8.67
N GLU A 12 11.20 -1.44 9.71
CA GLU A 12 12.22 -2.24 10.38
C GLU A 12 12.89 -3.25 9.42
N GLN A 13 12.10 -3.82 8.51
CA GLN A 13 12.58 -4.73 7.46
C GLN A 13 13.22 -4.00 6.26
N LYS A 14 13.29 -2.66 6.28
CA LYS A 14 13.80 -1.80 5.18
C LYS A 14 13.04 -1.93 3.86
N LEU A 15 11.81 -2.43 3.91
CA LEU A 15 10.90 -2.48 2.77
C LEU A 15 10.31 -1.10 2.45
N LEU A 16 10.13 -0.27 3.49
CA LEU A 16 9.70 1.11 3.37
C LEU A 16 10.70 2.03 4.06
N ARG A 17 10.80 3.27 3.59
CA ARG A 17 11.52 4.31 4.33
C ARG A 17 10.61 4.87 5.41
N PRO A 18 11.16 5.43 6.51
CA PRO A 18 10.34 6.04 7.55
C PRO A 18 9.36 7.11 7.03
N ILE A 19 9.75 7.85 5.98
CA ILE A 19 8.90 8.86 5.37
C ILE A 19 7.67 8.27 4.67
N ASP A 20 7.78 7.08 4.08
CA ASP A 20 6.69 6.43 3.37
C ASP A 20 5.58 6.01 4.35
N ALA A 21 5.98 5.45 5.49
CA ALA A 21 5.06 5.08 6.57
C ALA A 21 4.40 6.31 7.20
N GLN A 22 5.17 7.36 7.50
CA GLN A 22 4.63 8.58 8.11
C GLN A 22 3.70 9.34 7.16
N PHE A 23 4.05 9.42 5.88
CA PHE A 23 3.21 10.01 4.85
C PHE A 23 1.84 9.31 4.81
N ALA A 24 1.84 7.97 4.72
CA ALA A 24 0.62 7.18 4.69
C ALA A 24 -0.26 7.39 5.93
N LEU A 25 0.35 7.33 7.12
CA LEU A 25 -0.36 7.52 8.38
C LEU A 25 -0.92 8.94 8.56
N THR A 26 -0.22 9.94 8.02
CA THR A 26 -0.65 11.35 8.12
C THR A 26 -1.78 11.66 7.13
N VAL A 27 -1.70 11.15 5.91
CA VAL A 27 -2.64 11.50 4.83
C VAL A 27 -3.90 10.65 4.86
N ALA A 28 -3.78 9.34 5.16
CA ALA A 28 -4.89 8.40 5.12
C ALA A 28 -5.37 7.94 6.52
N GLY A 29 -4.55 8.11 7.56
CA GLY A 29 -4.90 7.70 8.91
C GLY A 29 -4.99 6.18 9.07
N ASN A 30 -5.84 5.75 10.01
CA ASN A 30 -6.08 4.33 10.32
C ASN A 30 -7.46 3.83 9.87
N ASP A 31 -8.27 4.68 9.23
CA ASP A 31 -9.69 4.39 8.94
C ASP A 31 -9.86 3.43 7.76
N ASP A 32 -9.02 3.56 6.73
CA ASP A 32 -8.98 2.64 5.59
C ASP A 32 -7.57 2.08 5.40
N PRO A 33 -7.28 0.87 5.93
CA PRO A 33 -5.99 0.20 5.76
C PRO A 33 -5.54 0.05 4.31
N ALA A 34 -6.49 -0.05 3.37
CA ALA A 34 -6.22 -0.26 1.96
C ALA A 34 -5.73 1.04 1.31
N VAL A 35 -6.37 2.17 1.64
CA VAL A 35 -5.92 3.51 1.22
C VAL A 35 -4.59 3.87 1.88
N THR A 36 -4.42 3.58 3.16
CA THR A 36 -3.16 3.83 3.88
C THR A 36 -2.01 3.02 3.29
N LEU A 37 -2.22 1.74 2.92
CA LEU A 37 -1.20 0.97 2.21
C LEU A 37 -0.89 1.58 0.84
N ALA A 38 -1.92 1.92 0.05
CA ALA A 38 -1.72 2.51 -1.28
C ALA A 38 -0.92 3.82 -1.21
N ALA A 39 -1.17 4.66 -0.19
CA ALA A 39 -0.39 5.87 0.06
C ALA A 39 1.08 5.59 0.40
N ALA A 40 1.35 4.53 1.19
CA ALA A 40 2.72 4.12 1.50
C ALA A 40 3.47 3.65 0.25
N LEU A 41 2.83 2.83 -0.58
CA LEU A 41 3.40 2.35 -1.84
C LEU A 41 3.62 3.49 -2.85
N LEU A 42 2.69 4.44 -2.92
CA LEU A 42 2.84 5.63 -3.77
C LEU A 42 4.05 6.48 -3.35
N SER A 43 4.23 6.71 -2.04
CA SER A 43 5.39 7.44 -1.53
C SER A 43 6.71 6.70 -1.77
N HIS A 44 6.69 5.37 -1.66
CA HIS A 44 7.84 4.53 -1.93
C HIS A 44 8.30 4.64 -3.39
N ASP A 45 7.39 4.40 -4.34
CA ASP A 45 7.63 4.52 -5.78
C ASP A 45 8.08 5.94 -6.16
N ALA A 46 7.46 6.97 -5.58
CA ALA A 46 7.88 8.36 -5.76
C ALA A 46 9.32 8.61 -5.27
N GLY A 47 9.72 7.92 -4.22
CA GLY A 47 11.09 7.88 -3.72
C GLY A 47 12.11 7.29 -4.67
N GLU A 48 11.69 6.36 -5.52
CA GLU A 48 12.51 5.70 -6.54
C GLU A 48 12.50 6.43 -7.88
N GLY A 49 11.73 7.53 -7.99
CA GLY A 49 11.66 8.39 -9.17
C GLY A 49 10.43 8.16 -10.05
N HIS A 50 9.49 7.31 -9.64
CA HIS A 50 8.22 7.17 -10.34
C HIS A 50 7.31 8.39 -10.09
N VAL A 51 6.70 8.91 -11.15
CA VAL A 51 5.76 10.05 -11.01
C VAL A 51 4.42 9.60 -10.43
N CYS A 52 4.01 8.38 -10.72
CA CYS A 52 2.74 7.82 -10.27
C CYS A 52 2.86 6.32 -10.00
N LEU A 53 1.89 5.79 -9.24
CA LEU A 53 1.69 4.37 -9.02
C LEU A 53 0.45 3.91 -9.82
N PRO A 54 0.63 3.11 -10.90
CA PRO A 54 -0.48 2.52 -11.63
C PRO A 54 -1.36 1.65 -10.74
N LEU A 55 -2.69 1.78 -10.86
CA LEU A 55 -3.64 1.00 -10.06
C LEU A 55 -3.55 -0.52 -10.32
N SER A 56 -3.05 -0.94 -11.49
CA SER A 56 -2.75 -2.35 -11.77
C SER A 56 -1.69 -2.94 -10.84
N ARG A 57 -0.75 -2.13 -10.34
CA ARG A 57 0.26 -2.57 -9.35
C ARG A 57 -0.33 -2.70 -7.94
N LEU A 58 -1.53 -2.16 -7.72
CA LEU A 58 -2.28 -2.28 -6.47
C LEU A 58 -3.24 -3.48 -6.47
N THR A 59 -3.43 -4.14 -7.62
CA THR A 59 -4.20 -5.38 -7.72
C THR A 59 -3.29 -6.61 -7.62
N LEU A 60 -3.83 -7.73 -7.12
CA LEU A 60 -3.14 -9.03 -7.09
C LEU A 60 -3.09 -9.68 -8.48
N THR A 61 -2.45 -9.01 -9.43
CA THR A 61 -2.19 -9.52 -10.78
C THR A 61 -0.70 -9.83 -10.94
N GLU A 62 -0.27 -10.28 -12.12
CA GLU A 62 1.16 -10.55 -12.38
C GLU A 62 2.03 -9.29 -12.25
N GLU A 63 1.42 -8.11 -12.36
CA GLU A 63 2.06 -6.80 -12.23
C GLU A 63 2.01 -6.23 -10.80
N ALA A 64 1.59 -7.02 -9.80
CA ALA A 64 1.45 -6.56 -8.43
C ALA A 64 2.76 -5.97 -7.88
N HIS A 65 2.63 -4.91 -7.07
CA HIS A 65 3.78 -4.30 -6.41
C HIS A 65 4.49 -5.34 -5.50
N PRO A 66 5.82 -5.50 -5.57
CA PRO A 66 6.53 -6.53 -4.78
C PRO A 66 6.23 -6.43 -3.27
N LEU A 67 6.20 -5.20 -2.74
CA LEU A 67 5.79 -4.94 -1.36
C LEU A 67 4.34 -5.34 -1.06
N LEU A 68 3.40 -5.18 -1.99
CA LEU A 68 2.01 -5.63 -1.81
C LEU A 68 1.95 -7.16 -1.70
N VAL A 69 2.71 -7.88 -2.55
CA VAL A 69 2.78 -9.34 -2.54
C VAL A 69 3.39 -9.87 -1.24
N ALA A 70 4.49 -9.25 -0.79
CA ALA A 70 5.13 -9.60 0.49
C ALA A 70 4.15 -9.39 1.66
N TRP A 71 3.43 -8.27 1.65
CA TRP A 71 2.50 -7.91 2.71
C TRP A 71 1.28 -8.84 2.77
N ILE A 72 0.73 -9.23 1.62
CA ILE A 72 -0.41 -10.16 1.54
C ILE A 72 0.00 -11.58 1.92
N SER A 73 1.21 -12.02 1.57
CA SER A 73 1.73 -13.34 1.97
C SER A 73 1.84 -13.48 3.50
N GLU A 74 1.99 -12.37 4.22
CA GLU A 74 2.01 -12.32 5.69
C GLU A 74 0.62 -12.11 6.32
N THR A 75 -0.42 -11.84 5.53
CA THR A 75 -1.79 -11.59 6.02
C THR A 75 -2.78 -12.59 5.42
N ALA A 76 -3.34 -13.48 6.25
CA ALA A 76 -4.29 -14.52 5.84
C ALA A 76 -5.64 -14.01 5.28
N THR A 77 -5.83 -12.70 5.11
CA THR A 77 -7.05 -12.10 4.55
C THR A 77 -6.68 -11.06 3.49
N PRO A 78 -7.05 -11.26 2.21
CA PRO A 78 -6.81 -10.28 1.17
C PRO A 78 -7.59 -8.99 1.48
N ILE A 79 -6.86 -7.88 1.48
CA ILE A 79 -7.40 -6.53 1.60
C ILE A 79 -8.32 -6.33 0.39
N GLY A 80 -9.59 -5.98 0.61
CA GLY A 80 -10.60 -5.79 -0.44
C GLY A 80 -10.37 -4.54 -1.30
N LEU A 81 -9.14 -4.27 -1.72
CA LEU A 81 -8.77 -3.13 -2.56
C LEU A 81 -9.47 -3.19 -3.93
N GLU A 82 -9.84 -4.39 -4.37
CA GLU A 82 -10.64 -4.63 -5.58
C GLU A 82 -11.99 -3.88 -5.54
N LYS A 83 -12.66 -3.82 -4.38
CA LYS A 83 -13.99 -3.19 -4.26
C LYS A 83 -13.90 -1.67 -4.21
N THR A 84 -12.84 -1.13 -3.61
CA THR A 84 -12.60 0.32 -3.53
C THR A 84 -12.14 0.89 -4.86
N VAL A 85 -11.34 0.14 -5.63
CA VAL A 85 -10.80 0.60 -6.93
C VAL A 85 -11.82 0.43 -8.07
N THR A 86 -12.59 -0.66 -8.09
CA THR A 86 -13.63 -0.86 -9.13
C THR A 86 -14.80 0.11 -9.04
N GLY A 87 -15.04 0.74 -7.88
CA GLY A 87 -16.05 1.78 -7.70
C GLY A 87 -15.72 3.14 -8.34
N VAL A 88 -14.47 3.37 -8.76
CA VAL A 88 -14.03 4.66 -9.32
C VAL A 88 -13.97 4.66 -10.85
N CYS A 89 -14.00 3.48 -11.51
CA CYS A 89 -13.90 3.36 -12.97
C CYS A 89 -15.17 2.83 -13.66
N GLY A 90 -16.30 2.71 -12.95
CA GLY A 90 -17.58 2.30 -13.51
C GLY A 90 -18.49 3.48 -13.83
N GLY A 91 -18.18 4.23 -14.89
CA GLY A 91 -19.02 5.29 -15.48
C GLY A 91 -18.94 5.24 -16.99
#